data_AF-A0A951JVN3-F1
#
_entry.id   AF-A0A951JVN3-F1
#
_cell.length_a   1.000
_cell.length_b   1.000
_cell.length_c   1.000
_cell.angle_alpha   90.00
_cell.angle_beta   90.00
_cell.angle_gamma   90.00
#
_symmetry.space_group_name_H-M   'P 1'
#
loop_
_entity.id
_entity.type
_entity.pdbx_description
1 polymer ?
#
loop_
_entity_poly.entity_id
_entity_poly.type
_entity_poly.pdbx_seq_one_letter_code
_entity_poly.pdbx_strand_id
1 'polypeptide(L)'
;MTTVRASHVLSAMAGAGIAVAADRALRSPPGQFARMSGSTLASMSAAAWITDFLNAAYYAKDRAHRDLDDLRLAFTILTTYWHRNGSRQLGAADVVRFHRALGTARLRGTGGRTGTLDTASLLDGGAQLLGDWFPDAVRDRDRRGWGIAFPSVADKAAHDPEVRLAQAMVGPLTPPRAPVDEQVWHTYPPVEMPDAAVTAQAVLAVEQWPDYASELGRFTPLRRGGLAEQTFEIEVVGFPSPRTPVFTRGYVTITTLVTADDAAARDAWVDDVRRGFAARPTEASPIPEGAQVHAGFDLTCHERHFMGNARNRLVLYTLDDRTYLRAAGTWDPMERHLAGLYYRVGRHSQHAFWGMGTPQESMLHQIAAQAGATTVDP
;
A
#
# COMPACT_ATOMS: atom_id res chain seq x y z
N MET A 1 51.55 22.25 34.47
CA MET A 1 50.88 23.41 33.83
C MET A 1 51.69 23.69 32.58
N THR A 2 51.24 23.45 31.35
CA THR A 2 50.02 23.92 30.66
C THR A 2 50.02 23.23 29.29
N THR A 3 48.97 22.46 28.93
CA THR A 3 48.51 22.24 27.54
C THR A 3 47.32 21.26 27.51
N VAL A 4 46.12 21.72 27.88
CA VAL A 4 44.86 21.03 27.55
C VAL A 4 43.80 22.07 27.21
N ARG A 5 43.88 22.72 26.02
CA ARG A 5 42.79 23.57 25.50
C ARG A 5 42.65 23.63 23.97
N ALA A 6 43.29 22.74 23.20
CA ALA A 6 43.20 22.77 21.72
C ALA A 6 42.32 21.68 21.07
N SER A 7 41.73 20.74 21.85
CA SER A 7 41.10 19.54 21.27
C SER A 7 39.58 19.64 21.00
N HIS A 8 38.88 20.60 21.60
CA HIS A 8 37.41 20.65 21.53
C HIS A 8 36.83 21.43 20.33
N VAL A 9 37.63 22.22 19.60
CA VAL A 9 37.13 23.03 18.46
C VAL A 9 37.20 22.27 17.13
N LEU A 10 38.10 21.29 16.98
CA LEU A 10 38.26 20.50 15.76
C LEU A 10 37.23 19.37 15.59
N SER A 11 36.60 18.91 16.68
CA SER A 11 35.57 17.85 16.63
C SER A 11 34.18 18.37 16.22
N ALA A 12 33.91 19.66 16.43
CA ALA A 12 32.63 20.27 16.05
C ALA A 12 32.54 20.56 14.52
N MET A 13 33.67 20.82 13.86
CA MET A 13 33.70 21.05 12.41
C MET A 13 33.63 19.78 11.56
N ALA A 14 34.10 18.65 12.09
CA ALA A 14 33.97 17.34 11.42
C ALA A 14 32.52 16.81 11.43
N GLY A 15 31.75 17.10 12.50
CA GLY A 15 30.34 16.73 12.60
C GLY A 15 29.42 17.51 11.65
N ALA A 16 29.68 18.80 11.44
CA ALA A 16 28.92 19.63 10.50
C ALA A 16 29.18 19.23 9.04
N GLY A 17 30.42 18.87 8.68
CA GLY A 17 30.76 18.40 7.32
C GLY A 17 30.12 17.06 6.95
N ILE A 18 30.05 16.12 7.90
CA ILE A 18 29.36 14.82 7.72
C ILE A 18 27.84 15.00 7.65
N ALA A 19 27.26 15.89 8.47
CA ALA A 19 25.83 16.21 8.41
C ALA A 19 25.44 16.90 7.09
N VAL A 20 26.26 17.83 6.59
CA VAL A 20 26.02 18.51 5.31
C VAL A 20 26.26 17.57 4.12
N ALA A 21 27.27 16.69 4.17
CA ALA A 21 27.51 15.69 3.12
C ALA A 21 26.42 14.60 3.08
N ALA A 22 25.95 14.15 4.25
CA ALA A 22 24.80 13.23 4.37
C ALA A 22 23.50 13.90 3.89
N ASP A 23 23.27 15.16 4.25
CA ASP A 23 22.10 15.92 3.77
C ASP A 23 22.15 16.16 2.25
N ARG A 24 23.33 16.45 1.69
CA ARG A 24 23.51 16.60 0.23
C ARG A 24 23.37 15.28 -0.52
N ALA A 25 23.84 14.17 0.05
CA ALA A 25 23.64 12.83 -0.49
C ALA A 25 22.16 12.40 -0.42
N LEU A 26 21.45 12.74 0.66
CA LEU A 26 20.01 12.50 0.82
C LEU A 26 19.14 13.43 -0.05
N ARG A 27 19.67 14.57 -0.50
CA ARG A 27 19.05 15.45 -1.50
C ARG A 27 19.31 15.01 -2.95
N SER A 28 20.21 14.06 -3.19
CA SER A 28 20.42 13.49 -4.53
C SER A 28 19.22 12.61 -4.94
N PRO A 29 18.94 12.42 -6.24
CA PRO A 29 17.84 11.56 -6.68
C PRO A 29 17.88 10.12 -6.10
N PRO A 30 19.05 9.46 -5.97
CA PRO A 30 19.16 8.19 -5.24
C PRO A 30 18.90 8.29 -3.73
N GLY A 31 19.27 9.39 -3.08
CA GLY A 31 19.00 9.62 -1.66
C GLY A 31 17.53 9.92 -1.35
N GLN A 32 16.85 10.59 -2.27
CA GLN A 32 15.39 10.78 -2.21
C GLN A 32 14.65 9.45 -2.40
N PHE A 33 15.14 8.58 -3.28
CA PHE A 33 14.66 7.20 -3.43
C PHE A 33 14.89 6.34 -2.16
N ALA A 34 16.05 6.48 -1.51
CA ALA A 34 16.30 5.83 -0.22
C ALA A 34 15.34 6.33 0.88
N ARG A 35 14.91 7.59 0.86
CA ARG A 35 13.86 8.10 1.77
C ARG A 35 12.47 7.54 1.46
N MET A 36 12.17 7.27 0.18
CA MET A 36 10.97 6.52 -0.23
C MET A 36 11.02 5.04 0.21
N SER A 37 12.17 4.57 0.71
CA SER A 37 12.37 3.21 1.24
C SER A 37 12.15 3.12 2.75
N GLY A 38 11.88 4.22 3.46
CA GLY A 38 11.44 4.20 4.86
C GLY A 38 9.93 3.97 4.94
N SER A 39 9.47 3.10 5.85
CA SER A 39 8.04 2.90 6.14
C SER A 39 7.76 3.13 7.59
N THR A 40 6.50 3.39 7.89
CA THR A 40 5.97 3.32 9.23
C THR A 40 6.29 1.97 9.92
N LEU A 41 6.42 0.89 9.15
CA LEU A 41 6.76 -0.44 9.63
C LEU A 41 8.26 -0.67 9.78
N ALA A 42 9.08 -0.23 8.82
CA ALA A 42 10.46 -0.69 8.67
C ALA A 42 11.47 0.47 8.61
N SER A 43 12.49 0.39 9.45
CA SER A 43 13.68 1.23 9.31
C SER A 43 14.50 0.80 8.09
N MET A 44 15.41 1.68 7.65
CA MET A 44 16.35 1.34 6.57
C MET A 44 17.17 0.07 6.85
N SER A 45 17.49 -0.18 8.12
CA SER A 45 18.25 -1.38 8.53
C SER A 45 17.47 -2.69 8.38
N ALA A 46 16.14 -2.63 8.22
CA ALA A 46 15.28 -3.80 8.06
C ALA A 46 14.93 -4.13 6.61
N ALA A 47 15.18 -3.22 5.66
CA ALA A 47 14.75 -3.37 4.28
C ALA A 47 15.18 -4.69 3.64
N ALA A 48 16.45 -5.08 3.84
CA ALA A 48 16.99 -6.30 3.24
C ALA A 48 16.32 -7.57 3.79
N TRP A 49 16.18 -7.71 5.11
CA TRP A 49 15.63 -8.93 5.69
C TRP A 49 14.12 -9.02 5.56
N ILE A 50 13.39 -7.89 5.56
CA ILE A 50 11.95 -7.87 5.27
C ILE A 50 11.71 -8.28 3.82
N THR A 51 12.48 -7.74 2.87
CA THR A 51 12.40 -8.14 1.46
C THR A 51 12.69 -9.64 1.30
N ASP A 52 13.70 -10.15 2.00
CA ASP A 52 14.02 -11.58 2.02
C ASP A 52 12.90 -12.45 2.61
N PHE A 53 12.26 -12.01 3.68
CA PHE A 53 11.10 -12.69 4.27
C PHE A 53 9.89 -12.73 3.32
N LEU A 54 9.53 -11.59 2.73
CA LEU A 54 8.44 -11.49 1.75
C LEU A 54 8.76 -12.29 0.47
N ASN A 55 10.02 -12.31 0.04
CA ASN A 55 10.48 -13.19 -1.05
C ASN A 55 10.27 -14.65 -0.71
N ALA A 56 10.67 -15.10 0.47
CA ALA A 56 10.49 -16.49 0.89
C ALA A 56 9.00 -16.88 0.98
N ALA A 57 8.14 -15.97 1.44
CA ALA A 57 6.71 -16.18 1.53
C ALA A 57 5.99 -16.22 0.17
N TYR A 58 6.51 -15.51 -0.84
CA TYR A 58 5.79 -15.34 -2.11
C TYR A 58 6.70 -15.35 -3.34
N TYR A 59 7.56 -14.35 -3.54
CA TYR A 59 8.22 -14.13 -4.84
C TYR A 59 9.27 -15.18 -5.24
N ALA A 60 9.87 -15.88 -4.27
CA ALA A 60 10.82 -16.97 -4.50
C ALA A 60 10.15 -18.26 -4.98
N LYS A 61 8.82 -18.37 -4.81
CA LYS A 61 8.01 -19.46 -5.34
C LYS A 61 7.82 -19.29 -6.84
N ASP A 62 7.76 -20.41 -7.56
CA ASP A 62 7.35 -20.41 -8.97
C ASP A 62 5.91 -19.89 -9.07
N ARG A 63 5.57 -19.21 -10.18
CA ARG A 63 4.26 -18.52 -10.32
C ARG A 63 3.05 -19.43 -10.07
N ALA A 64 3.13 -20.71 -10.45
CA ALA A 64 2.06 -21.69 -10.23
C ALA A 64 1.84 -22.08 -8.75
N HIS A 65 2.81 -21.81 -7.87
CA HIS A 65 2.76 -22.12 -6.44
C HIS A 65 2.64 -20.86 -5.57
N ARG A 66 2.46 -19.68 -6.18
CA ARG A 66 2.25 -18.44 -5.45
C ARG A 66 0.82 -18.40 -4.96
N ASP A 67 0.66 -18.18 -3.66
CA ASP A 67 -0.61 -17.92 -3.03
C ASP A 67 -0.58 -16.50 -2.44
N LEU A 68 -1.51 -15.65 -2.86
CA LEU A 68 -1.57 -14.26 -2.42
C LEU A 68 -1.88 -14.15 -0.93
N ASP A 69 -2.58 -15.13 -0.36
CA ASP A 69 -2.90 -15.15 1.06
C ASP A 69 -1.65 -15.40 1.92
N ASP A 70 -0.63 -16.10 1.38
CA ASP A 70 0.67 -16.22 2.06
C ASP A 70 1.40 -14.87 2.12
N LEU A 71 1.29 -14.04 1.07
CA LEU A 71 1.87 -12.70 1.07
C LEU A 71 1.17 -11.79 2.08
N ARG A 72 -0.17 -11.83 2.12
CA ARG A 72 -0.98 -11.10 3.10
C ARG A 72 -0.65 -11.54 4.52
N LEU A 73 -0.61 -12.85 4.77
CA LEU A 73 -0.24 -13.42 6.06
C LEU A 73 1.17 -12.99 6.50
N ALA A 74 2.15 -13.02 5.60
CA ALA A 74 3.50 -12.53 5.88
C ALA A 74 3.50 -11.05 6.28
N PHE A 75 2.74 -10.20 5.57
CA PHE A 75 2.56 -8.81 5.99
C PHE A 75 1.88 -8.71 7.35
N THR A 76 0.82 -9.48 7.62
CA THR A 76 0.12 -9.50 8.91
C THR A 76 1.05 -9.90 10.06
N ILE A 77 1.95 -10.86 9.85
CA ILE A 77 2.96 -11.25 10.85
C ILE A 77 3.88 -10.05 11.15
N LEU A 78 4.39 -9.36 10.13
CA LEU A 78 5.28 -8.21 10.31
C LEU A 78 4.59 -7.06 11.08
N THR A 79 3.38 -6.68 10.66
CA THR A 79 2.61 -5.59 11.25
C THR A 79 2.11 -5.94 12.66
N THR A 80 1.72 -7.18 12.92
CA THR A 80 1.33 -7.63 14.26
C THR A 80 2.53 -7.64 15.19
N TYR A 81 3.69 -8.12 14.74
CA TYR A 81 4.92 -8.04 15.50
C TYR A 81 5.32 -6.59 15.80
N TRP A 82 5.26 -5.69 14.79
CA TRP A 82 5.49 -4.26 14.99
C TRP A 82 4.57 -3.67 16.06
N HIS A 83 3.26 -3.94 15.97
CA HIS A 83 2.27 -3.43 16.91
C HIS A 83 2.56 -3.89 18.34
N ARG A 84 2.83 -5.19 18.53
CA ARG A 84 3.12 -5.77 19.86
C ARG A 84 4.43 -5.29 20.47
N ASN A 85 5.36 -4.79 19.66
CA ASN A 85 6.65 -4.28 20.12
C ASN A 85 6.66 -2.74 20.24
N GLY A 86 5.52 -2.17 20.65
CA GLY A 86 5.38 -0.73 20.91
C GLY A 86 5.37 0.11 19.64
N SER A 87 5.02 -0.49 18.50
CA SER A 87 4.97 0.18 17.20
C SER A 87 6.28 0.85 16.78
N ARG A 88 7.44 0.48 17.34
CA ARG A 88 8.72 1.01 16.83
C ARG A 88 8.99 0.42 15.45
N GLN A 89 9.64 1.19 14.58
CA GLN A 89 10.13 0.67 13.30
C GLN A 89 10.98 -0.59 13.53
N LEU A 90 10.73 -1.60 12.68
CA LEU A 90 11.50 -2.83 12.66
C LEU A 90 12.93 -2.53 12.22
N GLY A 91 13.91 -3.17 12.87
CA GLY A 91 15.33 -2.96 12.63
C GLY A 91 16.10 -4.25 12.39
N ALA A 92 17.41 -4.13 12.19
CA ALA A 92 18.28 -5.28 12.00
C ALA A 92 18.23 -6.28 13.17
N ALA A 93 18.04 -5.82 14.41
CA ALA A 93 17.97 -6.71 15.57
C ALA A 93 16.73 -7.64 15.57
N ASP A 94 15.66 -7.27 14.87
CA ASP A 94 14.42 -8.05 14.83
C ASP A 94 14.57 -9.33 13.99
N VAL A 95 15.51 -9.35 13.04
CA VAL A 95 15.75 -10.51 12.14
C VAL A 95 16.04 -11.78 12.92
N VAL A 96 16.69 -11.67 14.09
CA VAL A 96 17.07 -12.84 14.91
C VAL A 96 15.82 -13.56 15.42
N ARG A 97 14.76 -12.83 15.76
CA ARG A 97 13.50 -13.43 16.23
C ARG A 97 12.75 -14.10 15.09
N PHE A 98 12.69 -13.46 13.93
CA PHE A 98 12.11 -14.06 12.72
C PHE A 98 12.88 -15.31 12.28
N HIS A 99 14.21 -15.27 12.30
CA HIS A 99 15.03 -16.43 11.98
C HIS A 99 14.82 -17.59 12.97
N ARG A 100 14.68 -17.31 14.27
CA ARG A 100 14.38 -18.36 15.26
C ARG A 100 13.01 -19.01 15.02
N ALA A 101 11.99 -18.22 14.71
CA ALA A 101 10.62 -18.71 14.51
C ALA A 101 10.41 -19.40 13.15
N LEU A 102 11.02 -18.88 12.07
CA LEU A 102 10.71 -19.28 10.69
C LEU A 102 11.91 -19.89 9.94
N GLY A 103 13.13 -19.75 10.45
CA GLY A 103 14.36 -20.15 9.74
C GLY A 103 14.48 -21.64 9.52
N THR A 104 14.09 -22.47 10.50
CA THR A 104 14.14 -23.94 10.37
C THR A 104 13.18 -24.44 9.30
N ALA A 105 11.95 -23.92 9.25
CA ALA A 105 10.98 -24.26 8.22
C ALA A 105 11.49 -23.89 6.83
N ARG A 106 12.07 -22.69 6.71
CA ARG A 106 12.67 -22.19 5.48
C ARG A 106 13.84 -23.05 4.98
N LEU A 107 14.71 -23.54 5.88
CA LEU A 107 15.84 -24.39 5.53
C LEU A 107 15.42 -25.80 5.13
N ARG A 108 14.37 -26.34 5.76
CA ARG A 108 13.86 -27.68 5.45
C ARG A 108 13.16 -27.72 4.08
N GLY A 109 12.61 -26.59 3.63
CA GLY A 109 11.95 -26.45 2.33
C GLY A 109 10.67 -27.28 2.26
N THR A 110 9.51 -26.63 2.25
CA THR A 110 8.24 -27.33 2.02
C THR A 110 7.96 -27.43 0.52
N GLY A 111 7.36 -28.54 0.08
CA GLY A 111 7.15 -28.80 -1.36
C GLY A 111 8.44 -29.04 -2.17
N GLY A 112 9.57 -29.34 -1.52
CA GLY A 112 10.83 -29.71 -2.19
C GLY A 112 11.77 -28.56 -2.56
N ARG A 113 11.53 -27.32 -2.09
CA ARG A 113 12.39 -26.17 -2.38
C ARG A 113 12.86 -25.44 -1.12
N THR A 114 14.12 -25.65 -0.78
CA THR A 114 14.83 -24.90 0.28
C THR A 114 14.72 -23.40 0.04
N GLY A 115 14.42 -22.62 1.08
CA GLY A 115 14.40 -21.15 1.01
C GLY A 115 13.01 -20.50 0.90
N THR A 116 11.94 -21.28 0.82
CA THR A 116 10.54 -20.79 0.74
C THR A 116 9.74 -21.07 2.02
N LEU A 117 8.62 -20.36 2.20
CA LEU A 117 7.68 -20.51 3.32
C LEU A 117 6.26 -20.69 2.78
N ASP A 118 5.57 -21.75 3.17
CA ASP A 118 4.14 -21.96 2.90
C ASP A 118 3.24 -21.46 4.04
N THR A 119 1.92 -21.54 3.83
CA THR A 119 0.91 -21.13 4.80
C THR A 119 1.12 -21.77 6.17
N ALA A 120 1.37 -23.09 6.21
CA ALA A 120 1.59 -23.81 7.46
C ALA A 120 2.83 -23.29 8.20
N SER A 121 3.94 -23.11 7.49
CA SER A 121 5.17 -22.55 8.05
C SER A 121 4.99 -21.12 8.56
N LEU A 122 4.21 -20.30 7.85
CA LEU A 122 3.90 -18.93 8.26
C LEU A 122 3.03 -18.91 9.53
N LEU A 123 2.02 -19.78 9.63
CA LEU A 123 1.16 -19.89 10.80
C LEU A 123 1.92 -20.42 12.02
N ASP A 124 2.71 -21.49 11.87
CA ASP A 124 3.52 -22.06 12.94
C ASP A 124 4.59 -21.06 13.43
N GLY A 125 5.29 -20.42 12.48
CA GLY A 125 6.25 -19.37 12.79
C GLY A 125 5.60 -18.13 13.41
N GLY A 126 4.40 -17.77 12.95
CA GLY A 126 3.58 -16.72 13.54
C GLY A 126 3.20 -17.03 14.98
N ALA A 127 2.76 -18.25 15.27
CA ALA A 127 2.45 -18.71 16.62
C ALA A 127 3.69 -18.67 17.54
N GLN A 128 4.86 -19.11 17.05
CA GLN A 128 6.10 -19.03 17.83
C GLN A 128 6.52 -17.58 18.10
N LEU A 129 6.30 -16.66 17.15
CA LEU A 129 6.72 -15.26 17.27
C LEU A 129 5.73 -14.42 18.09
N LEU A 130 4.43 -14.69 17.96
CA LEU A 130 3.34 -13.84 18.43
C LEU A 130 2.48 -14.54 19.50
N GLY A 131 2.66 -15.82 19.74
CA GLY A 131 1.89 -16.64 20.69
C GLY A 131 0.79 -17.45 20.01
N ASP A 132 0.36 -18.52 20.69
CA ASP A 132 -0.55 -19.56 20.17
C ASP A 132 -1.93 -19.04 19.73
N TRP A 133 -2.32 -17.83 20.15
CA TRP A 133 -3.55 -17.17 19.75
C TRP A 133 -3.53 -16.66 18.30
N PHE A 134 -2.34 -16.47 17.71
CA PHE A 134 -2.19 -15.81 16.41
C PHE A 134 -2.83 -16.56 15.23
N PRO A 135 -2.66 -17.89 15.06
CA PRO A 135 -3.29 -18.62 13.96
C PRO A 135 -4.81 -18.51 13.93
N ASP A 136 -5.46 -18.44 15.09
CA ASP A 136 -6.90 -18.27 15.18
C ASP A 136 -7.28 -16.81 14.89
N ALA A 137 -6.56 -15.85 15.48
CA ALA A 137 -6.81 -14.42 15.24
C ALA A 137 -6.65 -14.01 13.78
N VAL A 138 -5.68 -14.59 13.06
CA VAL A 138 -5.46 -14.24 11.65
C VAL A 138 -6.49 -14.88 10.72
N ARG A 139 -7.36 -15.78 11.19
CA ARG A 139 -8.50 -16.28 10.41
C ARG A 139 -9.80 -15.56 10.74
N ASP A 140 -9.87 -14.96 11.91
CA ASP A 140 -11.03 -14.23 12.42
C ASP A 140 -11.02 -12.76 11.97
N ARG A 141 -11.92 -12.41 11.05
CA ARG A 141 -12.04 -11.04 10.50
C ARG A 141 -12.37 -10.01 11.58
N ASP A 142 -13.11 -10.40 12.62
CA ASP A 142 -13.46 -9.49 13.72
C ASP A 142 -12.25 -9.19 14.60
N ARG A 143 -11.23 -10.05 14.58
CA ARG A 143 -9.94 -9.84 15.25
C ARG A 143 -8.84 -9.30 14.33
N ARG A 144 -9.15 -8.95 13.08
CA ARG A 144 -8.20 -8.33 12.14
C ARG A 144 -8.58 -6.90 11.77
N GLY A 145 -7.57 -6.05 11.60
CA GLY A 145 -7.72 -4.70 11.06
C GLY A 145 -6.38 -3.98 10.95
N TRP A 146 -6.25 -3.02 10.03
CA TRP A 146 -5.00 -2.27 9.76
C TRP A 146 -3.80 -3.18 9.41
N GLY A 147 -4.11 -4.38 8.92
CA GLY A 147 -3.17 -5.47 8.65
C GLY A 147 -2.65 -6.15 9.90
N ILE A 148 -3.25 -5.94 11.08
CA ILE A 148 -2.84 -6.51 12.37
C ILE A 148 -3.86 -7.59 12.78
N ALA A 149 -3.38 -8.69 13.35
CA ALA A 149 -4.21 -9.65 14.07
C ALA A 149 -4.15 -9.37 15.57
N PHE A 150 -5.31 -9.33 16.23
CA PHE A 150 -5.45 -8.98 17.63
C PHE A 150 -5.80 -10.19 18.50
N PRO A 151 -5.29 -10.28 19.75
CA PRO A 151 -5.66 -11.37 20.66
C PRO A 151 -7.15 -11.43 20.96
N SER A 152 -7.87 -10.32 20.89
CA SER A 152 -9.33 -10.26 21.04
C SER A 152 -9.95 -9.11 20.23
N VAL A 153 -11.27 -9.14 20.06
CA VAL A 153 -12.04 -8.02 19.48
C VAL A 153 -11.90 -6.75 20.31
N ALA A 154 -11.79 -6.88 21.64
CA ALA A 154 -11.57 -5.75 22.53
C ALA A 154 -10.19 -5.09 22.30
N ASP A 155 -9.15 -5.89 22.08
CA ASP A 155 -7.82 -5.36 21.74
C ASP A 155 -7.82 -4.61 20.41
N LYS A 156 -8.55 -5.13 19.40
CA LYS A 156 -8.76 -4.44 18.13
C LYS A 156 -9.49 -3.11 18.32
N ALA A 157 -10.56 -3.10 19.12
CA ALA A 157 -11.34 -1.89 19.38
C ALA A 157 -10.53 -0.81 20.13
N ALA A 158 -9.57 -1.22 20.96
CA ALA A 158 -8.65 -0.32 21.67
C ALA A 158 -7.49 0.19 20.81
N HIS A 159 -7.30 -0.34 19.59
CA HIS A 159 -6.21 0.03 18.72
C HIS A 159 -6.29 1.49 18.27
N ASP A 160 -5.17 2.21 18.39
CA ASP A 160 -5.01 3.52 17.80
C ASP A 160 -4.27 3.46 16.46
N PRO A 161 -4.95 3.63 15.31
CA PRO A 161 -4.28 3.63 14.01
C PRO A 161 -3.36 4.84 13.80
N GLU A 162 -3.57 5.94 14.53
CA GLU A 162 -2.77 7.17 14.37
C GLU A 162 -1.33 7.03 14.87
N VAL A 163 -1.02 5.96 15.63
CA VAL A 163 0.38 5.62 15.96
C VAL A 163 1.23 5.44 14.69
N ARG A 164 0.61 4.98 13.59
CA ARG A 164 1.26 4.81 12.30
C ARG A 164 1.44 6.16 11.59
N LEU A 165 0.45 7.05 11.69
CA LEU A 165 0.52 8.41 11.15
C LEU A 165 1.63 9.24 11.82
N ALA A 166 1.82 9.10 13.13
CA ALA A 166 2.88 9.80 13.86
C ALA A 166 4.30 9.45 13.38
N GLN A 167 4.47 8.31 12.73
CA GLN A 167 5.74 7.83 12.17
C GLN A 167 5.83 8.06 10.65
N ALA A 168 4.72 8.42 10.03
CA ALA A 168 4.64 8.61 8.60
C ALA A 168 5.25 9.95 8.19
N MET A 169 5.96 9.95 7.07
CA MET A 169 6.52 11.17 6.48
C MET A 169 5.50 11.79 5.51
N VAL A 170 4.31 12.12 6.01
CA VAL A 170 3.23 12.70 5.19
C VAL A 170 3.57 14.16 4.88
N GLY A 171 3.95 14.44 3.63
CA GLY A 171 4.16 15.80 3.13
C GLY A 171 2.82 16.52 2.83
N PRO A 172 2.85 17.75 2.30
CA PRO A 172 1.63 18.41 1.82
C PRO A 172 0.99 17.62 0.65
N LEU A 173 -0.30 17.83 0.43
CA LEU A 173 -0.99 17.30 -0.76
C LEU A 173 -0.44 17.94 -2.03
N THR A 174 -0.30 17.13 -3.07
CA THR A 174 0.18 17.50 -4.40
C THR A 174 -0.85 17.09 -5.46
N PRO A 175 -2.01 17.78 -5.54
CA PRO A 175 -2.93 17.58 -6.65
C PRO A 175 -2.27 18.02 -7.98
N PRO A 176 -2.75 17.56 -9.15
CA PRO A 176 -2.31 18.08 -10.45
C PRO A 176 -2.40 19.62 -10.51
N ARG A 177 -1.39 20.28 -11.07
CA ARG A 177 -1.27 21.74 -11.16
C ARG A 177 -0.96 22.23 -12.57
N ALA A 178 -0.51 21.36 -13.47
CA ALA A 178 -0.25 21.73 -14.85
C ALA A 178 -1.57 22.18 -15.53
N PRO A 179 -1.50 23.01 -16.59
CA PRO A 179 -2.65 23.25 -17.45
C PRO A 179 -3.32 21.93 -17.86
N VAL A 180 -4.65 21.91 -17.90
CA VAL A 180 -5.42 20.67 -18.10
C VAL A 180 -4.93 19.92 -19.33
N ASP A 181 -4.73 20.61 -20.45
CA ASP A 181 -4.25 20.10 -21.74
C ASP A 181 -2.88 19.40 -21.67
N GLU A 182 -2.00 19.82 -20.74
CA GLU A 182 -0.69 19.24 -20.47
C GLU A 182 -0.71 18.04 -19.50
N GLN A 183 -1.77 17.91 -18.70
CA GLN A 183 -1.91 16.78 -17.78
C GLN A 183 -2.07 15.47 -18.54
N VAL A 184 -1.58 14.39 -17.94
CA VAL A 184 -1.82 13.03 -18.40
C VAL A 184 -3.10 12.53 -17.77
N TRP A 185 -4.00 11.99 -18.61
CA TRP A 185 -5.28 11.41 -18.22
C TRP A 185 -5.26 9.95 -18.59
N HIS A 186 -5.77 9.09 -17.71
CA HIS A 186 -5.83 7.68 -18.01
C HIS A 186 -6.99 6.98 -17.32
N THR A 187 -7.66 6.11 -18.05
CA THR A 187 -8.70 5.24 -17.50
C THR A 187 -8.27 3.78 -17.55
N TYR A 188 -8.59 3.05 -16.48
CA TYR A 188 -8.32 1.62 -16.38
C TYR A 188 -9.57 0.82 -16.75
N PRO A 189 -9.45 -0.45 -17.18
CA PRO A 189 -10.61 -1.31 -17.39
C PRO A 189 -11.47 -1.41 -16.12
N PRO A 190 -12.81 -1.38 -16.23
CA PRO A 190 -13.68 -1.64 -15.09
C PRO A 190 -13.54 -3.10 -14.65
N VAL A 191 -13.62 -3.33 -13.34
CA VAL A 191 -13.72 -4.67 -12.76
C VAL A 191 -15.16 -4.88 -12.31
N GLU A 192 -15.76 -6.00 -12.71
CA GLU A 192 -17.10 -6.36 -12.28
C GLU A 192 -17.11 -6.70 -10.78
N MET A 193 -18.11 -6.17 -10.09
CA MET A 193 -18.33 -6.35 -8.66
C MET A 193 -19.57 -7.22 -8.43
N PRO A 194 -19.62 -7.97 -7.33
CA PRO A 194 -20.77 -8.83 -7.03
C PRO A 194 -22.06 -8.01 -6.80
N ASP A 195 -21.97 -6.91 -6.07
CA ASP A 195 -23.10 -6.04 -5.74
C ASP A 195 -22.60 -4.64 -5.34
N ALA A 196 -23.39 -3.60 -5.64
CA ALA A 196 -23.01 -2.22 -5.34
C ALA A 196 -22.99 -1.92 -3.84
N ALA A 197 -23.98 -2.37 -3.07
CA ALA A 197 -24.05 -2.08 -1.64
C ALA A 197 -22.95 -2.82 -0.87
N VAL A 198 -22.73 -4.10 -1.18
CA VAL A 198 -21.66 -4.90 -0.55
C VAL A 198 -20.27 -4.34 -0.89
N THR A 199 -20.03 -3.95 -2.16
CA THR A 199 -18.77 -3.32 -2.54
C THR A 199 -18.57 -1.96 -1.87
N ALA A 200 -19.62 -1.14 -1.76
CA ALA A 200 -19.55 0.14 -1.05
C ALA A 200 -19.16 -0.08 0.43
N GLN A 201 -19.79 -1.04 1.11
CA GLN A 201 -19.44 -1.39 2.50
C GLN A 201 -17.98 -1.86 2.62
N ALA A 202 -17.53 -2.73 1.71
CA ALA A 202 -16.15 -3.23 1.71
C ALA A 202 -15.12 -2.10 1.57
N VAL A 203 -15.39 -1.13 0.68
CA VAL A 203 -14.51 0.03 0.46
C VAL A 203 -14.57 1.01 1.63
N LEU A 204 -15.70 1.16 2.30
CA LEU A 204 -15.85 2.03 3.48
C LEU A 204 -15.22 1.45 4.76
N ALA A 205 -15.09 0.12 4.85
CA ALA A 205 -14.40 -0.58 5.94
C ALA A 205 -12.88 -0.42 5.83
N VAL A 206 -12.39 0.80 6.10
CA VAL A 206 -10.99 1.20 5.88
C VAL A 206 -9.98 0.29 6.56
N GLU A 207 -10.31 -0.23 7.75
CA GLU A 207 -9.44 -1.14 8.50
C GLU A 207 -9.21 -2.47 7.78
N GLN A 208 -10.06 -2.83 6.81
CA GLN A 208 -9.94 -4.05 6.00
C GLN A 208 -9.14 -3.84 4.70
N TRP A 209 -8.75 -2.61 4.36
CA TRP A 209 -8.01 -2.34 3.12
C TRP A 209 -6.71 -3.16 2.93
N PRO A 210 -5.96 -3.50 4.00
CA PRO A 210 -4.83 -4.41 3.87
C PRO A 210 -5.18 -5.82 3.38
N ASP A 211 -6.41 -6.29 3.59
CA ASP A 211 -6.88 -7.58 3.08
C ASP A 211 -7.13 -7.53 1.56
N TYR A 212 -7.28 -6.33 0.98
CA TYR A 212 -7.38 -6.11 -0.46
C TYR A 212 -6.01 -6.00 -1.16
N ALA A 213 -4.90 -6.21 -0.43
CA ALA A 213 -3.57 -6.21 -1.00
C ALA A 213 -3.46 -7.15 -2.20
N SER A 214 -2.76 -6.72 -3.24
CA SER A 214 -2.44 -7.50 -4.44
C SER A 214 -0.95 -7.88 -4.45
N GLU A 215 -0.53 -8.69 -5.42
CA GLU A 215 0.90 -9.01 -5.65
C GLU A 215 1.75 -7.74 -5.84
N LEU A 216 1.14 -6.67 -6.34
CA LEU A 216 1.83 -5.46 -6.77
C LEU A 216 1.71 -4.32 -5.76
N GLY A 217 0.90 -4.44 -4.72
CA GLY A 217 0.86 -3.43 -3.70
C GLY A 217 -0.26 -3.57 -2.68
N ARG A 218 -0.26 -2.66 -1.71
CA ARG A 218 -1.27 -2.59 -0.67
C ARG A 218 -1.44 -1.17 -0.17
N PHE A 219 -2.62 -0.92 0.41
CA PHE A 219 -2.96 0.33 1.08
C PHE A 219 -3.12 0.07 2.56
N THR A 220 -2.46 0.90 3.37
CA THR A 220 -2.51 0.83 4.82
C THR A 220 -3.09 2.14 5.37
N PRO A 221 -4.30 2.13 5.95
CA PRO A 221 -4.91 3.32 6.54
C PRO A 221 -4.11 3.82 7.76
N LEU A 222 -4.05 5.15 7.91
CA LEU A 222 -3.23 5.81 8.93
C LEU A 222 -4.04 6.64 9.94
N ARG A 223 -5.28 7.01 9.62
CA ARG A 223 -6.14 7.85 10.46
C ARG A 223 -7.25 7.04 11.11
N ARG A 224 -7.74 7.53 12.25
CA ARG A 224 -9.02 7.11 12.81
C ARG A 224 -10.18 7.57 11.91
N GLY A 225 -11.32 6.90 12.05
CA GLY A 225 -12.54 7.22 11.31
C GLY A 225 -12.73 6.37 10.06
N GLY A 226 -13.62 6.82 9.17
CA GLY A 226 -13.97 6.14 7.93
C GLY A 226 -13.08 6.53 6.76
N LEU A 227 -13.63 6.41 5.54
CA LEU A 227 -12.91 6.67 4.30
C LEU A 227 -12.67 8.16 4.02
N ALA A 228 -13.59 9.05 4.43
CA ALA A 228 -13.43 10.49 4.26
C ALA A 228 -12.14 10.97 4.95
N GLU A 229 -11.34 11.76 4.24
CA GLU A 229 -10.05 12.30 4.72
C GLU A 229 -9.02 11.25 5.14
N GLN A 230 -9.27 9.96 4.88
CA GLN A 230 -8.35 8.89 5.24
C GLN A 230 -7.04 9.04 4.46
N THR A 231 -5.92 8.97 5.18
CA THR A 231 -4.59 8.91 4.59
C THR A 231 -4.14 7.47 4.54
N PHE A 232 -3.68 7.01 3.38
CA PHE A 232 -3.10 5.69 3.20
C PHE A 232 -1.59 5.79 2.96
N GLU A 233 -0.82 4.93 3.62
CA GLU A 233 0.50 4.52 3.13
C GLU A 233 0.28 3.48 2.02
N ILE A 234 0.78 3.76 0.83
CA ILE A 234 0.79 2.83 -0.29
C ILE A 234 2.17 2.22 -0.38
N GLU A 235 2.22 0.89 -0.44
CA GLU A 235 3.42 0.16 -0.85
C GLU A 235 3.15 -0.45 -2.22
N VAL A 236 4.01 -0.15 -3.20
CA VAL A 236 3.94 -0.69 -4.57
C VAL A 236 5.22 -1.46 -4.86
N VAL A 237 5.06 -2.65 -5.40
CA VAL A 237 6.16 -3.55 -5.76
C VAL A 237 6.52 -3.35 -7.22
N GLY A 238 7.78 -3.00 -7.44
CA GLY A 238 8.42 -2.92 -8.73
C GLY A 238 9.35 -4.10 -8.97
N PHE A 239 9.53 -4.53 -10.21
CA PHE A 239 10.41 -5.63 -10.58
C PHE A 239 11.50 -5.16 -11.54
N PRO A 240 12.62 -4.57 -11.06
CA PRO A 240 13.79 -4.34 -11.91
C PRO A 240 14.33 -5.63 -12.54
N SER A 241 14.07 -6.79 -11.93
CA SER A 241 14.20 -8.11 -12.53
C SER A 241 13.08 -9.03 -12.04
N PRO A 242 12.75 -10.14 -12.74
CA PRO A 242 11.65 -11.04 -12.36
C PRO A 242 11.75 -11.64 -10.95
N ARG A 243 12.94 -11.61 -10.32
CA ARG A 243 13.20 -12.19 -8.99
C ARG A 243 13.67 -11.16 -7.95
N THR A 244 13.62 -9.87 -8.27
CA THR A 244 14.11 -8.82 -7.37
C THR A 244 13.00 -7.80 -7.19
N PRO A 245 12.02 -8.04 -6.29
CA PRO A 245 11.05 -7.02 -5.97
C PRO A 245 11.74 -5.85 -5.26
N VAL A 246 11.31 -4.65 -5.61
CA VAL A 246 11.68 -3.39 -4.96
C VAL A 246 10.39 -2.74 -4.50
N PHE A 247 10.29 -2.54 -3.19
CA PHE A 247 9.15 -1.89 -2.57
C PHE A 247 9.34 -0.38 -2.62
N THR A 248 8.46 0.29 -3.35
CA THR A 248 8.35 1.75 -3.38
C THR A 248 7.16 2.17 -2.53
N ARG A 249 7.21 3.40 -2.02
CA ARG A 249 6.16 3.90 -1.11
C ARG A 249 5.71 5.28 -1.50
N GLY A 250 4.48 5.59 -1.13
CA GLY A 250 3.87 6.89 -1.27
C GLY A 250 2.72 7.05 -0.29
N TYR A 251 2.25 8.28 -0.14
CA TYR A 251 1.05 8.57 0.64
C TYR A 251 0.00 9.20 -0.26
N VAL A 252 -1.25 8.83 -0.01
CA VAL A 252 -2.43 9.46 -0.62
C VAL A 252 -3.44 9.77 0.47
N THR A 253 -4.25 10.79 0.26
CA THR A 253 -5.43 11.06 1.09
C THR A 253 -6.68 11.14 0.25
N ILE A 254 -7.78 10.63 0.79
CA ILE A 254 -9.12 10.81 0.24
C ILE A 254 -9.51 12.28 0.41
N THR A 255 -9.48 13.06 -0.67
CA THR A 255 -9.81 14.49 -0.65
C THR A 255 -11.27 14.78 -0.97
N THR A 256 -11.94 13.82 -1.61
CA THR A 256 -13.36 13.89 -1.95
C THR A 256 -13.95 12.51 -1.74
N LEU A 257 -15.11 12.43 -1.11
CA LEU A 257 -15.93 11.23 -1.02
C LEU A 257 -17.38 11.62 -1.32
N VAL A 258 -17.98 10.97 -2.30
CA VAL A 258 -19.40 11.10 -2.63
C VAL A 258 -20.08 9.75 -2.53
N THR A 259 -21.23 9.70 -1.87
CA THR A 259 -22.03 8.49 -1.66
C THR A 259 -23.48 8.74 -2.09
N ALA A 260 -24.31 7.69 -2.03
CA ALA A 260 -25.73 7.81 -2.30
C ALA A 260 -26.48 8.73 -1.31
N ASP A 261 -25.90 9.00 -0.13
CA ASP A 261 -26.52 9.84 0.91
C ASP A 261 -26.54 11.34 0.55
N ASP A 262 -25.68 11.77 -0.39
CA ASP A 262 -25.65 13.13 -0.92
C ASP A 262 -25.64 13.09 -2.46
N ALA A 263 -26.84 12.94 -3.03
CA ALA A 263 -27.04 12.88 -4.47
C ALA A 263 -26.53 14.15 -5.18
N ALA A 264 -26.67 15.33 -4.57
CA ALA A 264 -26.26 16.58 -5.18
C ALA A 264 -24.72 16.67 -5.29
N ALA A 265 -24.00 16.33 -4.22
CA ALA A 265 -22.54 16.28 -4.25
C ALA A 265 -22.04 15.20 -5.22
N ARG A 266 -22.70 14.03 -5.24
CA ARG A 266 -22.38 12.95 -6.18
C ARG A 266 -22.56 13.40 -7.63
N ASP A 267 -23.69 13.98 -7.98
CA ASP A 267 -23.98 14.37 -9.36
C ASP A 267 -23.02 15.47 -9.83
N ALA A 268 -22.71 16.44 -8.96
CA ALA A 268 -21.71 17.47 -9.24
C ALA A 268 -20.30 16.88 -9.48
N TRP A 269 -19.90 15.89 -8.67
CA TRP A 269 -18.62 15.18 -8.85
C TRP A 269 -18.60 14.36 -10.15
N VAL A 270 -19.69 13.67 -10.49
CA VAL A 270 -19.82 12.91 -11.75
C VAL A 270 -19.68 13.84 -12.96
N ASP A 271 -20.32 15.00 -12.92
CA ASP A 271 -20.24 15.99 -13.99
C ASP A 271 -18.82 16.57 -14.15
N ASP A 272 -18.11 16.82 -13.05
CA ASP A 272 -16.70 17.24 -13.08
C ASP A 272 -15.82 16.17 -13.75
N VAL A 273 -15.98 14.90 -13.35
CA VAL A 273 -15.22 13.78 -13.92
C VAL A 273 -15.51 13.62 -15.41
N ARG A 274 -16.79 13.60 -15.82
CA ARG A 274 -17.18 13.49 -17.24
C ARG A 274 -16.62 14.64 -18.07
N ARG A 275 -16.73 15.88 -17.57
CA ARG A 275 -16.21 17.07 -18.26
C ARG A 275 -14.70 17.00 -18.45
N GLY A 276 -13.96 16.55 -17.44
CA GLY A 276 -12.50 16.38 -17.53
C GLY A 276 -12.08 15.40 -18.63
N PHE A 277 -12.80 14.28 -18.77
CA PHE A 277 -12.49 13.26 -19.77
C PHE A 277 -13.11 13.52 -21.15
N ALA A 278 -14.17 14.34 -21.27
CA ALA A 278 -14.79 14.66 -22.56
C ALA A 278 -13.82 15.30 -23.57
N ALA A 279 -12.82 16.03 -23.09
CA ALA A 279 -11.77 16.62 -23.94
C ALA A 279 -10.71 15.61 -24.41
N ARG A 280 -10.82 14.31 -24.07
CA ARG A 280 -9.79 13.28 -24.28
C ARG A 280 -10.33 12.09 -25.07
N PRO A 281 -10.50 12.21 -26.39
CA PRO A 281 -11.11 11.16 -27.22
C PRO A 281 -10.31 9.85 -27.28
N THR A 282 -9.03 9.85 -26.88
CA THR A 282 -8.19 8.64 -26.82
C THR A 282 -8.39 7.85 -25.53
N GLU A 283 -9.08 8.41 -24.54
CA GLU A 283 -9.39 7.76 -23.27
C GLU A 283 -10.87 7.44 -23.21
N ALA A 284 -11.22 6.23 -22.75
CA ALA A 284 -12.61 5.88 -22.53
C ALA A 284 -13.19 6.73 -21.39
N SER A 285 -14.45 7.14 -21.48
CA SER A 285 -15.10 7.82 -20.35
C SER A 285 -15.05 6.92 -19.12
N PRO A 286 -14.54 7.40 -17.96
CA PRO A 286 -14.47 6.58 -16.74
C PRO A 286 -15.87 6.22 -16.21
N ILE A 287 -16.88 7.03 -16.53
CA ILE A 287 -18.28 6.83 -16.17
C ILE A 287 -19.05 6.73 -17.49
N PRO A 288 -19.42 5.52 -17.94
CA PRO A 288 -20.18 5.32 -19.16
C PRO A 288 -21.49 6.11 -19.18
N GLU A 289 -22.00 6.38 -20.37
CA GLU A 289 -23.37 6.90 -20.54
C GLU A 289 -24.38 5.88 -20.01
N GLY A 290 -25.45 6.35 -19.37
CA GLY A 290 -26.46 5.47 -18.75
C GLY A 290 -26.05 4.84 -17.41
N ALA A 291 -24.78 4.95 -16.99
CA ALA A 291 -24.33 4.40 -15.72
C ALA A 291 -24.96 5.12 -14.51
N GLN A 292 -25.50 4.35 -13.57
CA GLN A 292 -25.93 4.82 -12.26
C GLN A 292 -24.75 4.78 -11.28
N VAL A 293 -24.30 5.95 -10.82
CA VAL A 293 -23.20 6.04 -9.86
C VAL A 293 -23.71 5.88 -8.43
N HIS A 294 -23.06 5.00 -7.66
CA HIS A 294 -23.40 4.72 -6.26
C HIS A 294 -22.45 5.40 -5.28
N ALA A 295 -21.16 5.41 -5.62
CA ALA A 295 -20.13 6.07 -4.82
C ALA A 295 -18.93 6.45 -5.70
N GLY A 296 -18.20 7.48 -5.27
CA GLY A 296 -16.97 7.92 -5.91
C GLY A 296 -16.04 8.60 -4.91
N PHE A 297 -14.73 8.51 -5.13
CA PHE A 297 -13.78 9.23 -4.29
C PHE A 297 -12.47 9.54 -5.00
N ASP A 298 -11.83 10.62 -4.55
CA ASP A 298 -10.56 11.12 -5.07
C ASP A 298 -9.42 10.81 -4.09
N LEU A 299 -8.46 9.99 -4.53
CA LEU A 299 -7.17 9.77 -3.88
C LEU A 299 -6.17 10.80 -4.41
N THR A 300 -5.81 11.80 -3.61
CA THR A 300 -4.80 12.80 -3.97
C THR A 300 -3.45 12.44 -3.36
N CYS A 301 -2.39 12.47 -4.17
CA CYS A 301 -1.03 12.16 -3.73
C CYS A 301 -0.50 13.23 -2.77
N HIS A 302 0.40 12.82 -1.87
CA HIS A 302 1.25 13.73 -1.11
C HIS A 302 2.62 13.90 -1.79
N GLU A 303 3.35 14.93 -1.36
CA GLU A 303 4.75 15.14 -1.71
C GLU A 303 5.54 13.82 -1.58
N ARG A 304 6.45 13.57 -2.54
CA ARG A 304 7.31 12.37 -2.64
C ARG A 304 6.59 11.09 -3.07
N HIS A 305 5.31 11.15 -3.43
CA HIS A 305 4.67 10.06 -4.15
C HIS A 305 5.36 9.84 -5.52
N PHE A 306 5.56 8.58 -5.93
CA PHE A 306 6.30 8.24 -7.15
C PHE A 306 5.65 8.73 -8.46
N MET A 307 4.35 9.08 -8.40
CA MET A 307 3.59 9.70 -9.49
C MET A 307 3.72 11.24 -9.53
N GLY A 308 4.34 11.87 -8.53
CA GLY A 308 4.39 13.33 -8.40
C GLY A 308 3.02 13.94 -8.11
N ASN A 309 2.71 15.06 -8.76
CA ASN A 309 1.42 15.73 -8.63
C ASN A 309 0.32 14.91 -9.32
N ALA A 310 -0.47 14.19 -8.55
CA ALA A 310 -1.38 13.20 -9.09
C ALA A 310 -2.63 13.01 -8.24
N ARG A 311 -3.71 12.62 -8.93
CA ARG A 311 -4.98 12.20 -8.34
C ARG A 311 -5.44 10.92 -9.04
N ASN A 312 -5.91 9.95 -8.28
CA ASN A 312 -6.66 8.82 -8.80
C ASN A 312 -8.10 8.88 -8.30
N ARG A 313 -9.05 8.43 -9.11
CA ARG A 313 -10.46 8.42 -8.78
C ARG A 313 -10.95 6.99 -8.85
N LEU A 314 -11.71 6.56 -7.86
CA LEU A 314 -12.46 5.31 -7.96
C LEU A 314 -13.94 5.64 -8.06
N VAL A 315 -14.63 4.95 -8.97
CA VAL A 315 -16.07 5.07 -9.19
C VAL A 315 -16.72 3.70 -9.16
N LEU A 316 -17.75 3.59 -8.33
CA LEU A 316 -18.64 2.43 -8.24
C LEU A 316 -19.95 2.78 -8.94
N TYR A 317 -20.33 1.99 -9.93
CA TYR A 317 -21.54 2.24 -10.72
C TYR A 317 -22.20 0.95 -11.19
N THR A 318 -23.48 1.03 -11.54
CA THR A 318 -24.21 0.00 -12.27
C THR A 318 -24.44 0.43 -13.70
N LEU A 319 -24.26 -0.50 -14.63
CA LEU A 319 -24.58 -0.35 -16.05
C LEU A 319 -25.11 -1.69 -16.55
N ASP A 320 -26.26 -1.67 -17.22
CA ASP A 320 -26.92 -2.87 -17.76
C ASP A 320 -27.06 -3.99 -16.70
N ASP A 321 -27.59 -3.63 -15.52
CA ASP A 321 -27.79 -4.50 -14.36
C ASP A 321 -26.51 -5.15 -13.78
N ARG A 322 -25.32 -4.68 -14.20
CA ARG A 322 -24.03 -5.16 -13.71
C ARG A 322 -23.31 -4.06 -12.95
N THR A 323 -22.69 -4.43 -11.83
CA THR A 323 -21.95 -3.48 -10.99
C THR A 323 -20.48 -3.50 -11.34
N TYR A 324 -19.84 -2.33 -11.39
CA TYR A 324 -18.44 -2.17 -11.72
C TYR A 324 -17.76 -1.20 -10.76
N LEU A 325 -16.50 -1.51 -10.40
CA LEU A 325 -15.56 -0.57 -9.80
C LEU A 325 -14.50 -0.24 -10.84
N ARG A 326 -14.23 1.05 -11.03
CA ARG A 326 -13.24 1.51 -12.01
C ARG A 326 -12.37 2.60 -11.44
N ALA A 327 -11.09 2.59 -11.81
CA ALA A 327 -10.16 3.65 -11.51
C ALA A 327 -9.94 4.59 -12.71
N ALA A 328 -9.66 5.86 -12.42
CA ALA A 328 -9.31 6.88 -13.40
C ALA A 328 -8.31 7.88 -12.83
N GLY A 329 -7.13 7.96 -13.43
CA GLY A 329 -6.01 8.78 -12.97
C GLY A 329 -5.84 10.06 -13.77
N THR A 330 -5.35 11.09 -13.08
CA THR A 330 -4.84 12.33 -13.68
C THR A 330 -3.54 12.74 -12.99
N TRP A 331 -2.51 13.07 -13.74
CA TRP A 331 -1.23 13.54 -13.18
C TRP A 331 -0.52 14.55 -14.07
N ASP A 332 0.30 15.41 -13.46
CA ASP A 332 1.17 16.33 -14.21
C ASP A 332 2.28 15.54 -14.93
N PRO A 333 2.89 16.09 -16.00
CA PRO A 333 4.11 15.53 -16.57
C PRO A 333 5.16 15.27 -15.48
N MET A 334 5.58 14.01 -15.36
CA MET A 334 6.52 13.61 -14.30
C MET A 334 7.88 14.27 -14.50
N GLU A 335 8.49 14.72 -13.40
CA GLU A 335 9.90 15.14 -13.41
C GLU A 335 10.79 14.01 -13.96
N ARG A 336 11.85 14.36 -14.69
CA ARG A 336 12.69 13.39 -15.42
C ARG A 336 13.15 12.19 -14.58
N HIS A 337 13.48 12.44 -13.31
CA HIS A 337 13.97 11.40 -12.41
C HIS A 337 12.85 10.43 -11.96
N LEU A 338 11.61 10.90 -11.81
CA LEU A 338 10.43 10.07 -11.55
C LEU A 338 9.97 9.34 -12.79
N ALA A 339 9.96 10.03 -13.94
CA ALA A 339 9.56 9.46 -15.23
C ALA A 339 10.38 8.21 -15.58
N GLY A 340 11.71 8.25 -15.37
CA GLY A 340 12.58 7.11 -15.63
C GLY A 340 12.23 5.88 -14.78
N LEU A 341 11.90 6.07 -13.50
CA LEU A 341 11.48 5.00 -12.60
C LEU A 341 10.10 4.45 -12.98
N TYR A 342 9.15 5.35 -13.25
CA TYR A 342 7.81 4.98 -13.69
C TYR A 342 7.87 4.13 -14.96
N TYR A 343 8.55 4.58 -16.01
CA TYR A 343 8.56 3.85 -17.28
C TYR A 343 9.29 2.50 -17.21
N ARG A 344 10.33 2.38 -16.38
CA ARG A 344 11.09 1.12 -16.27
C ARG A 344 10.43 0.11 -15.33
N VAL A 345 9.77 0.59 -14.27
CA VAL A 345 9.37 -0.27 -13.14
C VAL A 345 7.93 -0.02 -12.74
N GLY A 346 7.51 1.25 -12.62
CA GLY A 346 6.21 1.60 -12.03
C GLY A 346 5.00 1.50 -12.96
N ARG A 347 5.16 1.63 -14.28
CA ARG A 347 4.04 1.76 -15.23
C ARG A 347 3.19 0.50 -15.24
N HIS A 348 3.82 -0.67 -15.43
CA HIS A 348 3.10 -1.93 -15.38
C HIS A 348 2.44 -2.12 -14.02
N SER A 349 3.17 -1.90 -12.92
CA SER A 349 2.63 -2.07 -11.58
C SER A 349 1.41 -1.19 -11.33
N GLN A 350 1.49 0.10 -11.66
CA GLN A 350 0.38 1.05 -11.54
C GLN A 350 -0.82 0.61 -12.36
N HIS A 351 -0.62 0.19 -13.61
CA HIS A 351 -1.70 -0.19 -14.50
C HIS A 351 -2.37 -1.48 -14.05
N ALA A 352 -1.58 -2.48 -13.69
CA ALA A 352 -2.09 -3.76 -13.23
C ALA A 352 -2.80 -3.66 -11.87
N PHE A 353 -2.24 -2.86 -10.95
CA PHE A 353 -2.84 -2.60 -9.65
C PHE A 353 -4.29 -2.09 -9.76
N TRP A 354 -4.58 -1.24 -10.75
CA TRP A 354 -5.89 -0.60 -10.94
C TRP A 354 -6.86 -1.32 -11.88
N GLY A 355 -6.64 -2.60 -12.19
CA GLY A 355 -7.61 -3.41 -12.95
C GLY A 355 -7.08 -4.01 -14.24
N MET A 356 -5.88 -3.61 -14.68
CA MET A 356 -5.21 -4.33 -15.77
C MET A 356 -4.48 -5.57 -15.24
N GLY A 357 -4.00 -6.43 -16.14
CA GLY A 357 -3.21 -7.60 -15.74
C GLY A 357 -4.06 -8.75 -15.19
N THR A 358 -3.44 -9.58 -14.36
CA THR A 358 -4.11 -10.74 -13.74
C THR A 358 -4.87 -10.34 -12.47
N PRO A 359 -5.91 -11.09 -12.05
CA PRO A 359 -6.65 -10.79 -10.83
C PRO A 359 -5.76 -10.62 -9.60
N GLN A 360 -4.71 -11.42 -9.44
CA GLN A 360 -3.77 -11.38 -8.33
C GLN A 360 -2.93 -10.09 -8.29
N GLU A 361 -2.71 -9.47 -9.44
CA GLU A 361 -1.95 -8.22 -9.57
C GLU A 361 -2.80 -6.98 -9.24
N SER A 362 -4.14 -7.11 -9.29
CA SER A 362 -5.08 -5.99 -9.23
C SER A 362 -5.82 -5.88 -7.90
N MET A 363 -5.68 -4.74 -7.21
CA MET A 363 -6.45 -4.45 -5.99
C MET A 363 -7.96 -4.43 -6.24
N LEU A 364 -8.42 -3.93 -7.39
CA LEU A 364 -9.86 -3.91 -7.71
C LEU A 364 -10.44 -5.33 -7.79
N HIS A 365 -9.71 -6.28 -8.37
CA HIS A 365 -10.12 -7.68 -8.36
C HIS A 365 -10.08 -8.29 -6.96
N GLN A 366 -9.13 -7.89 -6.11
CA GLN A 366 -9.09 -8.33 -4.72
C GLN A 366 -10.26 -7.78 -3.90
N ILE A 367 -10.68 -6.54 -4.13
CA ILE A 367 -11.91 -5.98 -3.55
C ILE A 367 -13.12 -6.81 -4.00
N ALA A 368 -13.24 -7.13 -5.29
CA ALA A 368 -14.34 -7.94 -5.82
C ALA A 368 -14.41 -9.32 -5.15
N ALA A 369 -13.27 -9.99 -5.02
CA ALA A 369 -13.17 -11.31 -4.38
C ALA A 369 -13.58 -11.27 -2.91
N GLN A 370 -13.12 -10.27 -2.14
CA GLN A 370 -13.46 -10.14 -0.73
C GLN A 370 -14.92 -9.72 -0.50
N ALA A 371 -15.46 -8.84 -1.35
CA ALA A 371 -16.87 -8.49 -1.35
C ALA A 371 -17.75 -9.72 -1.64
N GLY A 372 -17.36 -10.54 -2.62
CA GLY A 372 -18.08 -11.77 -2.98
C GLY A 372 -17.97 -12.88 -1.94
N ALA A 373 -16.90 -12.93 -1.16
CA ALA A 373 -16.79 -13.88 -0.04
C ALA A 373 -17.74 -13.53 1.12
N THR A 374 -18.13 -12.26 1.25
CA THR A 374 -19.01 -11.77 2.33
C THR A 374 -20.48 -12.10 2.07
N THR A 375 -20.87 -12.44 0.82
CA THR A 375 -22.27 -12.75 0.46
C THR A 375 -22.64 -14.23 0.60
N VAL A 376 -21.71 -15.10 0.99
CA VAL A 376 -21.90 -16.56 1.01
C VAL A 376 -22.26 -17.12 2.40
N ASP A 377 -22.29 -16.30 3.45
CA ASP A 377 -22.80 -16.70 4.78
C ASP A 377 -24.26 -16.22 4.99
N PRO A 378 -25.27 -17.11 4.92
CA PRO A 378 -26.64 -16.82 5.30
C PRO A 378 -26.90 -16.80 6.81
#